data_AF-H8IPN9-F1
#
_entry.id   AF-H8IPN9-F1
#
_cell.length_a   1.000
_cell.length_b   1.000
_cell.length_c   1.000
_cell.angle_alpha   90.00
_cell.angle_beta   90.00
_cell.angle_gamma   90.00
#
_symmetry.space_group_name_H-M   'P 1'
#
loop_
_entity.id
_entity.type
_entity.pdbx_description
1 polymer ?
#
loop_
_entity_poly.entity_id
_entity_poly.type
_entity_poly.pdbx_seq_one_letter_code
_entity_poly.pdbx_strand_id
1 'polypeptide(L)'
;MTTSTPAPTPLSVPTPPDAAHVGEWELSDDDRIVQRHFHCGDQTTPSGLHVKVHGFQYIYGGFDGLSIAVSDGQESVMVDAADVEHLAAALRNAADELDRLAGRLG
;
A
#
# COMPACT_ATOMS: atom_id res chain seq x y z
N MET A 1 -12.20 -38.11 10.76
CA MET A 1 -10.81 -37.67 11.00
C MET A 1 -10.60 -36.43 10.15
N THR A 2 -10.49 -35.25 10.74
CA THR A 2 -10.07 -34.03 10.04
C THR A 2 -8.56 -34.01 10.04
N THR A 3 -7.95 -34.26 8.88
CA THR A 3 -6.51 -34.10 8.68
C THR A 3 -6.19 -32.61 8.76
N SER A 4 -5.63 -32.16 9.89
CA SER A 4 -4.99 -30.86 10.00
C SER A 4 -3.73 -30.88 9.15
N THR A 5 -3.76 -30.21 8.00
CA THR A 5 -2.55 -29.94 7.22
C THR A 5 -1.60 -29.11 8.10
N PRO A 6 -0.35 -29.53 8.31
CA PRO A 6 0.60 -28.74 9.08
C PRO A 6 0.80 -27.38 8.38
N ALA A 7 0.69 -26.30 9.16
CA ALA A 7 1.07 -24.98 8.67
C ALA A 7 2.53 -25.04 8.21
N PRO A 8 2.84 -24.58 6.98
CA PRO A 8 4.19 -24.63 6.45
C PRO A 8 5.12 -23.88 7.38
N THR A 9 6.22 -24.54 7.77
CA THR A 9 7.25 -23.92 8.60
C THR A 9 7.75 -22.68 7.86
N PRO A 10 7.57 -21.47 8.41
CA PRO A 10 8.11 -20.28 7.77
C PRO A 10 9.63 -20.46 7.69
N LEU A 11 10.16 -20.48 6.46
CA LEU A 11 11.57 -20.16 6.26
C LEU A 11 11.85 -18.85 7.01
N SER A 12 13.05 -18.66 7.55
CA SER A 12 13.45 -17.41 8.21
C SER A 12 13.56 -16.29 7.17
N VAL A 13 12.43 -15.91 6.57
CA VAL A 13 12.30 -14.86 5.59
C VAL A 13 12.30 -13.55 6.36
N PRO A 14 13.29 -12.68 6.12
CA PRO A 14 13.34 -11.41 6.82
C PRO A 14 12.13 -10.56 6.46
N THR A 15 11.65 -9.80 7.45
CA THR A 15 10.67 -8.74 7.26
C THR A 15 11.17 -7.73 6.21
N PRO A 16 10.30 -7.20 5.34
CA PRO A 16 10.71 -6.14 4.42
C PRO A 16 11.30 -4.96 5.20
N PRO A 17 12.36 -4.31 4.69
CA PRO A 17 12.88 -3.10 5.31
C PRO A 17 11.77 -2.04 5.40
N ASP A 18 11.77 -1.28 6.49
CA ASP A 18 10.84 -0.17 6.75
C ASP A 18 9.35 -0.56 6.83
N ALA A 19 9.03 -1.87 6.87
CA ALA A 19 7.69 -2.34 7.16
C ALA A 19 7.25 -1.89 8.55
N ALA A 20 6.21 -1.07 8.60
CA ALA A 20 5.57 -0.66 9.85
C ALA A 20 4.66 -1.77 10.39
N HIS A 21 4.16 -2.62 9.51
CA HIS A 21 3.34 -3.77 9.85
C HIS A 21 3.59 -4.91 8.88
N VAL A 22 3.53 -6.12 9.42
CA VAL A 22 3.58 -7.36 8.69
C VAL A 22 2.52 -8.27 9.30
N GLY A 23 1.62 -8.78 8.46
CA GLY A 23 0.61 -9.74 8.85
C GLY A 23 1.18 -11.13 9.09
N GLU A 24 0.32 -12.03 9.56
CA GLU A 24 0.63 -13.45 9.68
C GLU A 24 0.76 -14.11 8.30
N TRP A 25 1.44 -15.26 8.26
CA TRP A 25 1.49 -16.08 7.05
C TRP A 25 0.13 -16.74 6.78
N GLU A 26 -0.38 -16.54 5.58
CA GLU A 26 -1.64 -17.08 5.07
C GLU A 26 -1.43 -17.79 3.74
N LEU A 27 -2.31 -18.73 3.42
CA LEU A 27 -2.31 -19.36 2.10
C LEU A 27 -2.98 -18.40 1.12
N SER A 28 -2.33 -18.12 -0.01
CA SER A 28 -2.92 -17.33 -1.10
C SER A 28 -4.18 -18.00 -1.63
N ASP A 29 -5.11 -17.23 -2.21
CA ASP A 29 -6.35 -17.74 -2.81
C ASP A 29 -6.14 -18.84 -3.87
N ASP A 30 -4.97 -18.89 -4.51
CA ASP A 30 -4.59 -19.95 -5.45
C ASP A 30 -4.16 -21.27 -4.76
N ASP A 31 -4.30 -21.37 -3.43
CA ASP A 31 -3.99 -22.50 -2.54
C ASP A 31 -2.55 -23.08 -2.65
N ARG A 32 -1.67 -22.40 -3.39
CA ARG A 32 -0.34 -22.94 -3.77
C ARG A 32 0.83 -22.21 -3.17
N ILE A 33 0.63 -20.98 -2.69
CA ILE A 33 1.71 -20.13 -2.21
C ILE A 33 1.33 -19.56 -0.85
N VAL A 34 2.28 -19.55 0.07
CA VAL A 34 2.11 -18.94 1.40
C VAL A 34 2.64 -17.51 1.31
N GLN A 35 1.82 -16.54 1.69
CA GLN A 35 2.10 -15.12 1.62
C GLN A 35 1.74 -14.42 2.94
N ARG A 36 2.18 -13.19 3.11
CA ARG A 36 1.73 -12.30 4.18
C ARG A 36 1.62 -10.88 3.64
N HIS A 37 0.62 -10.14 4.09
CA HIS A 37 0.51 -8.72 3.78
C HIS A 37 1.54 -7.92 4.59
N PHE A 38 2.07 -6.86 3.99
CA PHE A 38 2.87 -5.88 4.72
C PHE A 38 2.48 -4.47 4.29
N HIS A 39 2.78 -3.51 5.14
CA HIS A 39 2.75 -2.11 4.75
C HIS A 39 3.91 -1.32 5.36
N CYS A 40 4.37 -0.34 4.60
CA CYS A 40 5.42 0.61 4.95
C CYS A 40 4.98 2.01 4.53
N GLY A 41 5.69 3.04 5.00
CA GLY A 41 5.42 4.43 4.62
C GLY A 41 3.98 4.86 4.88
N ASP A 42 3.69 5.27 6.11
CA ASP A 42 2.36 5.69 6.54
C ASP A 42 2.37 7.21 6.77
N GLN A 43 1.62 7.96 5.95
CA GLN A 43 1.59 9.42 5.99
C GLN A 43 0.16 9.96 5.94
N THR A 44 -0.13 10.95 6.79
CA THR A 44 -1.43 11.65 6.81
C THR A 44 -1.21 13.14 6.62
N THR A 45 -1.93 13.72 5.65
CA THR A 45 -1.97 15.17 5.45
C THR A 45 -2.78 15.84 6.58
N PRO A 46 -2.59 17.15 6.85
CA PRO A 46 -3.36 17.86 7.87
C PRO A 46 -4.88 17.79 7.66
N SER A 47 -5.33 17.67 6.42
CA SER A 47 -6.74 17.58 6.05
C SER A 47 -7.31 16.16 6.15
N GLY A 48 -6.49 15.16 6.52
CA GLY A 48 -6.93 13.79 6.75
C GLY A 48 -6.71 12.82 5.59
N LEU A 49 -6.20 13.26 4.43
CA LEU A 49 -5.82 12.34 3.34
C LEU A 49 -4.63 11.48 3.79
N HIS A 50 -4.78 10.16 3.67
CA HIS A 50 -3.84 9.14 4.12
C HIS A 50 -3.23 8.41 2.93
N VAL A 51 -1.92 8.23 2.97
CA VAL A 51 -1.13 7.56 1.93
C VAL A 51 -0.32 6.44 2.56
N LYS A 52 -0.41 5.25 1.97
CA LYS A 52 0.20 4.04 2.51
C LYS A 52 0.75 3.15 1.42
N VAL A 53 1.98 2.64 1.58
CA VAL A 53 2.54 1.64 0.66
C VAL A 53 2.26 0.25 1.23
N HIS A 54 1.79 -0.67 0.41
CA HIS A 54 1.53 -2.03 0.86
C HIS A 54 1.82 -3.07 -0.24
N GLY A 55 1.84 -4.34 0.15
CA GLY A 55 2.01 -5.45 -0.78
C GLY A 55 2.06 -6.80 -0.08
N PHE A 56 2.43 -7.82 -0.84
CA PHE A 56 2.57 -9.19 -0.36
C PHE A 56 4.04 -9.61 -0.34
N GLN A 57 4.41 -10.34 0.71
CA GLN A 57 5.67 -11.07 0.76
C GLN A 57 5.37 -12.57 0.76
N TYR A 58 6.12 -13.34 -0.02
CA TYR A 58 5.98 -14.78 -0.11
C TYR A 58 6.98 -15.53 0.78
N ILE A 59 6.65 -16.77 1.15
CA ILE A 59 7.49 -17.63 2.00
C ILE A 59 8.85 -17.98 1.38
N TYR A 60 9.01 -17.79 0.07
CA TYR A 60 10.29 -17.92 -0.65
C TYR A 60 11.08 -16.61 -0.74
N GLY A 61 10.58 -15.53 -0.14
CA GLY A 61 11.23 -14.22 -0.05
C GLY A 61 10.91 -13.22 -1.17
N GLY A 62 10.08 -13.59 -2.15
CA GLY A 62 9.64 -12.65 -3.20
C GLY A 62 8.60 -11.64 -2.71
N PHE A 63 8.40 -10.58 -3.48
CA PHE A 63 7.38 -9.54 -3.26
C PHE A 63 6.48 -9.38 -4.48
N ASP A 64 5.20 -9.09 -4.27
CA ASP A 64 4.24 -8.77 -5.34
C ASP A 64 3.06 -7.93 -4.80
N GLY A 65 2.16 -7.49 -5.68
CA GLY A 65 1.00 -6.67 -5.34
C GLY A 65 1.37 -5.31 -4.76
N LEU A 66 2.58 -4.82 -5.08
CA LEU A 66 3.10 -3.55 -4.58
C LEU A 66 2.23 -2.41 -5.10
N SER A 67 1.61 -1.66 -4.19
CA SER A 67 0.73 -0.57 -4.55
C SER A 67 0.67 0.48 -3.44
N ILE A 68 0.12 1.63 -3.79
CA ILE A 68 -0.07 2.78 -2.91
C ILE A 68 -1.57 2.94 -2.68
N ALA A 69 -1.99 2.84 -1.44
CA ALA A 69 -3.34 3.17 -1.02
C ALA A 69 -3.42 4.66 -0.71
N VAL A 70 -4.33 5.36 -1.36
CA VAL A 70 -4.69 6.75 -1.05
C VAL A 70 -6.12 6.74 -0.51
N SER A 71 -6.34 7.22 0.71
CA SER A 71 -7.64 7.18 1.38
C SER A 71 -7.99 8.47 2.11
N ASP A 72 -9.27 8.77 2.24
CA ASP A 72 -9.79 9.88 3.07
C ASP A 72 -10.32 9.40 4.43
N GLY A 73 -10.01 8.15 4.79
CA GLY A 73 -10.50 7.47 5.99
C GLY A 73 -11.84 6.75 5.81
N GLN A 74 -12.51 6.84 4.67
CA GLN A 74 -13.72 6.06 4.35
C GLN A 74 -13.46 5.05 3.23
N GLU A 75 -12.85 5.51 2.14
CA GLU A 75 -12.54 4.66 0.98
C GLU A 75 -11.05 4.74 0.65
N SER A 76 -10.50 3.62 0.18
CA SER A 76 -9.12 3.55 -0.30
C SER A 76 -9.11 3.30 -1.80
N VAL A 77 -8.39 4.14 -2.53
CA VAL A 77 -8.08 3.93 -3.94
C VAL A 77 -6.68 3.35 -4.04
N MET A 78 -6.57 2.25 -4.78
CA MET A 78 -5.29 1.61 -5.04
C MET A 78 -4.70 2.13 -6.34
N VAL A 79 -3.48 2.64 -6.28
CA VAL A 79 -2.76 3.20 -7.42
C VAL A 79 -1.33 2.66 -7.46
N ASP A 80 -0.75 2.64 -8.66
CA ASP A 80 0.67 2.36 -8.83
C ASP A 80 1.51 3.65 -8.72
N ALA A 81 2.83 3.50 -8.80
CA ALA A 81 3.75 4.64 -8.68
C ALA A 81 3.59 5.66 -9.83
N ALA A 82 3.31 5.19 -11.06
CA ALA A 82 3.16 6.08 -12.21
C ALA A 82 1.88 6.90 -12.12
N ASP A 83 0.79 6.29 -11.65
CA ASP A 83 -0.47 6.99 -11.36
C ASP A 83 -0.29 8.05 -10.28
N VAL A 84 0.51 7.76 -9.24
CA VAL A 84 0.84 8.75 -8.20
C VAL A 84 1.63 9.93 -8.76
N GLU A 85 2.60 9.68 -9.64
CA GLU A 85 3.38 10.76 -10.28
C GLU A 85 2.48 11.65 -11.14
N HIS A 86 1.60 11.05 -11.95
CA HIS A 86 0.62 11.81 -12.75
C HIS A 86 -0.37 12.58 -11.86
N LEU A 87 -0.87 11.97 -10.79
CA LEU A 87 -1.78 12.62 -9.84
C LEU A 87 -1.10 13.80 -9.15
N ALA A 88 0.15 13.64 -8.71
CA ALA A 88 0.92 14.71 -8.08
C ALA A 88 1.10 15.91 -9.04
N ALA A 89 1.41 15.65 -10.32
CA ALA A 89 1.50 16.69 -11.33
C ALA A 89 0.16 17.40 -11.57
N ALA A 90 -0.95 16.64 -11.65
CA ALA A 90 -2.29 17.19 -11.81
C ALA A 90 -2.71 18.06 -10.61
N LEU A 91 -2.48 17.59 -9.38
CA LEU A 91 -2.74 18.33 -8.16
C LEU A 91 -1.92 19.62 -8.08
N ARG A 92 -0.65 19.58 -8.52
CA ARG A 92 0.18 20.77 -8.57
C ARG A 92 -0.37 21.82 -9.53
N ASN A 93 -0.77 21.41 -10.73
CA ASN A 93 -1.38 22.32 -11.70
C ASN A 93 -2.68 22.94 -11.18
N ALA A 94 -3.51 22.14 -10.50
CA ALA A 94 -4.75 22.63 -9.90
C ALA A 94 -4.51 23.65 -8.77
N ALA A 95 -3.48 23.42 -7.94
CA ALA A 95 -3.07 24.37 -6.90
C ALA A 95 -2.60 25.70 -7.51
N ASP A 96 -1.76 25.65 -8.55
CA ASP A 96 -1.30 26.84 -9.27
C ASP A 96 -2.48 27.62 -9.91
N GLU A 97 -3.53 26.92 -10.37
CA GLU A 97 -4.75 27.55 -10.90
C GLU A 97 -5.58 28.23 -9.80
N LEU A 98 -5.74 27.59 -8.64
CA LEU A 98 -6.42 28.18 -7.48
C LEU A 98 -5.74 29.48 -7.04
N ASP A 99 -4.41 29.50 -6.97
CA ASP A 99 -3.64 30.70 -6.61
C ASP A 99 -3.85 31.83 -7.63
N ARG A 100 -3.87 31.51 -8.93
CA ARG A 100 -4.17 32.50 -9.98
C ARG A 100 -5.58 33.07 -9.86
N LEU A 101 -6.58 32.24 -9.53
CA LEU A 101 -7.95 32.70 -9.36
C LEU A 101 -8.09 33.59 -8.12
N ALA A 102 -7.48 33.20 -7.00
CA ALA A 102 -7.46 34.00 -5.77
C ALA A 102 -6.81 35.37 -6.00
N GLY A 103 -5.69 35.43 -6.73
CA GLY A 103 -4.99 36.67 -7.08
C GLY A 103 -5.75 37.60 -8.04
N ARG A 104 -6.83 37.13 -8.69
CA ARG A 104 -7.68 37.96 -9.57
C ARG A 104 -8.89 38.55 -8.84
N LEU A 105 -9.18 38.09 -7.63
CA LEU A 105 -10.31 38.53 -6.81
C LEU A 105 -9.92 39.54 -5.73
N GLY A 106 -8.63 39.80 -5.53
CA GLY A 106 -8.09 40.87 -4.66
C GLY A 106 -7.76 42.12 -5.45
#